data_AF-A0A0R0A505-F1
#
_entry.id   AF-A0A0R0A505-F1
#
_cell.length_a   1.000
_cell.length_b   1.000
_cell.length_c   1.000
_cell.angle_alpha   90.00
_cell.angle_beta   90.00
_cell.angle_gamma   90.00
#
_symmetry.space_group_name_H-M   'P 1'
#
loop_
_entity.id
_entity.type
_entity.pdbx_description
1 polymer ?
#
loop_
_entity_poly.entity_id
_entity_poly.type
_entity_poly.pdbx_seq_one_letter_code
_entity_poly.pdbx_strand_id
1 'polypeptide(L)'
;MLGAVRALPVLRMLIMNYEEVRADLDELALEMTTSAHAWSRSQRLDKLRSLAILTRRALKAASGSVDELERSNNIDSLLDRIKSMVSAAEQLDQLKEDFRNRRT
;
A
#
# COMPACT_ATOMS: atom_id res chain seq x y z
N MET A 1 28.35 -36.35 25.49
CA MET A 1 28.71 -35.45 24.36
C MET A 1 27.41 -34.90 23.79
N LEU A 2 27.25 -33.59 23.85
CA LEU A 2 26.04 -32.85 23.44
C LEU A 2 25.84 -32.96 21.93
N GLY A 3 24.78 -33.67 21.51
CA GLY A 3 24.34 -33.75 20.13
C GLY A 3 23.61 -32.46 19.73
N ALA A 4 24.38 -31.42 19.41
CA ALA A 4 23.88 -30.22 18.76
C ALA A 4 23.81 -30.45 17.24
N VAL A 5 22.68 -30.97 16.74
CA VAL A 5 22.39 -30.94 15.29
C VAL A 5 20.94 -30.53 15.05
N ARG A 6 20.78 -29.21 14.96
CA ARG A 6 20.01 -28.51 13.92
C ARG A 6 18.64 -29.10 13.57
N ALA A 7 17.68 -28.90 14.45
CA ALA A 7 16.32 -28.64 14.02
C ALA A 7 16.13 -27.11 13.94
N LEU A 8 16.51 -26.52 12.81
CA LEU A 8 16.02 -25.21 12.38
C LEU A 8 15.21 -25.38 11.08
N PRO A 9 13.99 -25.97 11.13
CA PRO A 9 13.14 -26.07 9.95
C PRO A 9 12.22 -24.84 9.81
N VAL A 10 12.16 -23.95 10.80
CA VAL A 10 11.11 -22.90 10.91
C VAL A 10 11.64 -21.50 10.56
N LEU A 11 12.94 -21.23 10.71
CA LEU A 11 13.53 -19.92 10.39
C LEU A 11 13.66 -19.64 8.89
N ARG A 12 13.32 -20.63 8.05
CA ARG A 12 13.22 -20.53 6.59
C ARG A 12 11.79 -20.22 6.12
N MET A 13 10.83 -20.05 7.04
CA MET A 13 9.46 -19.70 6.70
C MET A 13 9.38 -18.20 6.36
N LEU A 14 9.60 -17.91 5.07
CA LEU A 14 9.40 -16.62 4.39
C LEU A 14 10.39 -15.52 4.79
N ILE A 15 11.59 -15.51 4.18
CA ILE A 15 12.20 -14.21 3.86
C ILE A 15 11.23 -13.58 2.87
N MET A 16 10.32 -12.77 3.39
CA MET A 16 9.36 -12.03 2.60
C MET A 16 10.19 -11.04 1.78
N ASN A 17 10.32 -11.30 0.47
CA ASN A 17 11.19 -10.52 -0.39
C ASN A 17 10.62 -9.11 -0.50
N TYR A 18 11.36 -8.14 0.04
CA TYR A 18 10.94 -6.73 0.03
C TYR A 18 10.68 -6.25 -1.40
N GLU A 19 11.50 -6.67 -2.37
CA GLU A 19 11.35 -6.21 -3.77
C GLU A 19 10.06 -6.72 -4.43
N GLU A 20 9.63 -7.94 -4.13
CA GLU A 20 8.35 -8.47 -4.62
C GLU A 20 7.18 -7.68 -4.03
N VAL A 21 7.19 -7.48 -2.71
CA VAL A 21 6.11 -6.75 -2.04
C VAL A 21 6.10 -5.27 -2.43
N ARG A 22 7.28 -4.70 -2.69
CA ARG A 22 7.44 -3.34 -3.21
C ARG A 22 6.84 -3.23 -4.61
N ALA A 23 7.11 -4.18 -5.51
CA ALA A 23 6.56 -4.15 -6.86
C ALA A 23 5.02 -4.19 -6.85
N ASP A 24 4.44 -5.07 -6.03
CA ASP A 24 2.98 -5.14 -5.83
C ASP A 24 2.42 -3.81 -5.28
N LEU A 25 3.13 -3.19 -4.33
CA LEU A 25 2.75 -1.91 -3.74
C LEU A 25 2.83 -0.76 -4.75
N ASP A 26 3.89 -0.72 -5.56
CA ASP A 26 4.12 0.29 -6.60
C ASP A 26 3.07 0.17 -7.72
N GLU A 27 2.71 -1.05 -8.13
CA GLU A 27 1.65 -1.30 -9.10
C GLU A 27 0.30 -0.77 -8.60
N LEU A 28 -0.08 -1.12 -7.37
CA LEU A 28 -1.31 -0.62 -6.78
C LEU A 28 -1.28 0.91 -6.61
N ALA A 29 -0.15 1.48 -6.19
CA ALA A 29 0.01 2.92 -6.05
C ALA A 29 -0.15 3.65 -7.39
N LEU A 30 0.42 3.09 -8.47
CA LEU A 30 0.24 3.62 -9.81
C LEU A 30 -1.22 3.57 -10.25
N GLU A 31 -1.90 2.44 -10.00
CA GLU A 31 -3.31 2.28 -10.31
C GLU A 31 -4.17 3.31 -9.57
N MET A 32 -3.94 3.48 -8.26
CA MET A 32 -4.65 4.44 -7.41
C MET A 32 -4.38 5.89 -7.82
N THR A 33 -3.15 6.24 -8.19
CA THR A 33 -2.81 7.61 -8.58
C THR A 33 -3.32 7.97 -9.97
N THR A 34 -3.47 7.00 -10.88
CA THR A 34 -3.94 7.25 -12.26
C THR A 34 -5.45 7.18 -12.40
N SER A 35 -6.10 6.27 -11.66
CA SER A 35 -7.49 5.86 -11.96
C SER A 35 -8.49 6.15 -10.83
N ALA A 36 -8.06 6.68 -9.68
CA ALA A 36 -8.96 6.92 -8.53
C ALA A 36 -10.19 7.78 -8.84
N HIS A 37 -10.07 8.74 -9.77
CA HIS A 37 -11.15 9.64 -10.18
C HIS A 37 -12.28 8.93 -10.97
N ALA A 38 -12.00 7.77 -11.55
CA ALA A 38 -12.96 6.97 -12.30
C ALA A 38 -13.69 5.93 -11.45
N TRP A 39 -13.25 5.75 -10.19
CA TRP A 39 -13.77 4.74 -9.30
C TRP A 39 -14.93 5.25 -8.44
N SER A 40 -15.93 4.39 -8.27
CA SER A 40 -16.94 4.58 -7.23
C SER A 40 -16.28 4.64 -5.84
N ARG A 41 -17.01 5.20 -4.87
CA ARG A 41 -16.56 5.25 -3.48
C ARG A 41 -16.23 3.86 -2.92
N SER A 42 -17.05 2.85 -3.23
CA SER A 42 -16.82 1.47 -2.79
C SER A 42 -15.51 0.90 -3.35
N GLN A 43 -15.26 1.09 -4.65
CA GLN A 43 -14.02 0.63 -5.29
C GLN A 43 -12.78 1.30 -4.68
N ARG A 44 -12.84 2.59 -4.37
CA ARG A 44 -11.76 3.29 -3.64
C ARG A 44 -11.49 2.69 -2.27
N LEU A 45 -12.55 2.36 -1.51
CA LEU A 45 -12.41 1.71 -0.20
C LEU A 45 -11.76 0.33 -0.32
N ASP A 46 -12.13 -0.46 -1.32
CA ASP A 46 -11.53 -1.77 -1.54
C ASP A 46 -10.04 -1.66 -1.92
N LYS A 47 -9.69 -0.69 -2.76
CA LYS A 47 -8.28 -0.40 -3.09
C LYS A 47 -7.49 0.07 -1.87
N LEU A 48 -8.07 0.91 -1.00
CA LEU A 48 -7.44 1.34 0.25
C LEU A 48 -7.20 0.16 1.22
N ARG A 49 -8.10 -0.83 1.25
CA ARG A 49 -7.90 -2.06 2.04
C ARG A 49 -6.73 -2.88 1.49
N SER A 50 -6.65 -3.06 0.17
CA SER A 50 -5.51 -3.74 -0.47
C SER A 50 -4.20 -3.00 -0.20
N LEU A 51 -4.22 -1.66 -0.26
CA LEU A 51 -3.06 -0.82 0.06
C LEU A 51 -2.59 -1.06 1.49
N ALA A 52 -3.49 -1.01 2.47
CA ALA A 52 -3.14 -1.25 3.87
C ALA A 52 -2.50 -2.63 4.10
N ILE A 53 -2.98 -3.66 3.40
CA ILE A 53 -2.41 -5.01 3.46
C ILE A 53 -0.99 -5.03 2.86
N LEU A 54 -0.80 -4.48 1.67
CA LEU A 54 0.50 -4.47 0.99
C LEU A 54 1.53 -3.61 1.73
N THR A 55 1.14 -2.44 2.21
CA THR A 55 1.98 -1.57 3.05
C THR A 55 2.46 -2.30 4.31
N ARG A 56 1.56 -2.99 5.02
CA ARG A 56 1.94 -3.78 6.21
C ARG A 56 2.94 -4.88 5.86
N ARG A 57 2.75 -5.55 4.71
CA ARG A 57 3.70 -6.55 4.22
C ARG A 57 5.05 -5.90 3.87
N ALA A 58 5.04 -4.76 3.19
CA ALA A 58 6.26 -4.05 2.78
C ALA A 58 7.09 -3.61 4.00
N LEU A 59 6.44 -3.02 5.00
CA LEU A 59 7.09 -2.64 6.27
C LEU A 59 7.67 -3.85 7.00
N LYS A 60 6.92 -4.96 7.07
CA LYS A 60 7.41 -6.19 7.69
C LYS A 60 8.60 -6.80 6.92
N ALA A 61 8.64 -6.69 5.60
CA ALA A 61 9.75 -7.14 4.76
C ALA A 61 10.98 -6.21 4.83
N ALA A 62 10.75 -4.92 5.08
CA ALA A 62 11.81 -3.93 5.28
C ALA A 62 12.46 -4.05 6.67
N SER A 63 11.72 -4.51 7.67
CA SER A 63 12.21 -4.55 9.05
C SER A 63 13.37 -5.52 9.25
N GLY A 64 14.40 -5.08 9.96
CA GLY A 64 15.62 -5.85 10.18
C GLY A 64 16.58 -5.86 8.98
N SER A 65 16.28 -5.11 7.91
CA SER A 65 17.20 -4.88 6.80
C SER A 65 18.13 -3.69 7.08
N VAL A 66 19.28 -3.65 6.39
CA VAL A 66 20.25 -2.54 6.51
C VAL A 66 19.62 -1.20 6.09
N ASP A 67 18.66 -1.24 5.16
CA ASP A 67 17.99 -0.06 4.60
C ASP A 67 16.60 0.19 5.20
N GLU A 68 16.30 -0.35 6.38
CA GLU A 68 14.95 -0.31 6.99
C GLU A 68 14.35 1.10 7.02
N LEU A 69 15.15 2.09 7.45
CA LEU A 69 14.72 3.49 7.53
C LEU A 69 14.42 4.08 6.15
N GLU A 70 15.28 3.85 5.17
CA GLU A 70 15.09 4.32 3.79
C GLU A 70 13.83 3.70 3.17
N ARG A 71 13.67 2.39 3.35
CA ARG A 71 12.50 1.65 2.85
C ARG A 71 11.20 2.11 3.50
N SER A 72 11.22 2.39 4.81
CA SER A 72 10.06 2.96 5.51
C SER A 72 9.70 4.34 4.96
N ASN A 73 10.70 5.23 4.82
CA ASN A 73 10.48 6.59 4.29
C ASN A 73 9.92 6.59 2.86
N ASN A 74 10.39 5.65 2.02
CA ASN A 74 9.89 5.47 0.67
C ASN A 74 8.41 5.02 0.67
N ILE A 75 8.05 4.09 1.56
CA ILE A 75 6.66 3.65 1.75
C ILE A 75 5.78 4.82 2.22
N ASP A 76 6.23 5.59 3.20
CA ASP A 76 5.47 6.74 3.72
C ASP A 76 5.23 7.81 2.65
N SER A 77 6.25 8.12 1.86
CA SER A 77 6.15 9.07 0.73
C SER A 77 5.12 8.61 -0.30
N LEU A 78 5.06 7.31 -0.58
CA LEU A 78 4.07 6.72 -1.48
C LEU A 78 2.65 6.82 -0.92
N LEU A 79 2.47 6.56 0.38
CA LEU A 79 1.17 6.70 1.04
C LEU A 79 0.65 8.14 1.02
N ASP A 80 1.53 9.12 1.26
CA ASP A 80 1.17 10.54 1.22
C ASP A 80 0.69 10.99 -0.18
N ARG A 81 1.34 10.47 -1.22
CA ARG A 81 0.92 10.71 -2.60
C ARG A 81 -0.46 10.11 -2.88
N ILE A 82 -0.70 8.87 -2.45
CA ILE A 82 -2.01 8.22 -2.64
C ILE A 82 -3.10 8.96 -1.88
N LYS A 83 -2.84 9.37 -0.63
CA LYS A 83 -3.78 10.14 0.20
C LYS A 83 -4.20 11.43 -0.51
N SER A 84 -3.24 12.15 -1.07
CA SER A 84 -3.49 13.37 -1.85
C SER A 84 -4.41 13.10 -3.05
N MET A 85 -4.16 12.02 -3.80
CA MET A 85 -4.97 11.67 -4.98
C MET A 85 -6.38 11.19 -4.64
N VAL A 86 -6.54 10.41 -3.56
CA VAL A 86 -7.86 9.98 -3.09
C VAL A 86 -8.68 11.18 -2.63
N SER A 87 -8.07 12.11 -1.89
CA SER A 87 -8.75 13.33 -1.46
C SER A 87 -9.20 14.19 -2.66
N ALA A 88 -8.36 14.34 -3.68
CA ALA A 88 -8.73 15.03 -4.91
C ALA A 88 -9.92 14.34 -5.63
N ALA A 89 -9.95 13.00 -5.67
CA ALA A 89 -11.07 12.26 -6.25
C ALA A 89 -12.38 12.47 -5.45
N GLU A 90 -12.32 12.49 -4.11
CA GLU A 90 -13.47 12.78 -3.25
C GLU A 90 -14.00 14.21 -3.44
N GLN A 91 -13.11 15.21 -3.54
CA GLN A 91 -13.49 16.59 -3.82
C GLN A 91 -14.17 16.74 -5.19
N LEU A 92 -13.68 16.01 -6.21
CA LEU A 92 -14.30 16.02 -7.53
C LEU A 92 -15.72 15.44 -7.51
N ASP A 93 -15.95 14.39 -6.73
CA ASP A 93 -17.30 13.81 -6.60
C ASP A 93 -18.25 14.77 -5.89
N GLN A 94 -17.79 15.42 -4.82
CA GLN A 94 -18.57 16.44 -4.13
C GLN A 94 -18.96 17.57 -5.10
N LEU A 95 -18.02 18.05 -5.92
CA LEU A 95 -18.29 19.09 -6.90
C LEU A 95 -19.35 18.66 -7.94
N LYS A 96 -19.31 17.41 -8.39
CA LYS A 96 -20.32 16.84 -9.31
C LYS A 96 -21.69 16.71 -8.64
N GLU A 97 -21.74 16.39 -7.36
CA GLU A 97 -22.99 16.35 -6.58
C GLU A 97 -23.59 17.74 -6.40
N ASP A 98 -22.78 18.71 -5.98
CA ASP A 98 -23.20 20.10 -5.83
C ASP A 98 -23.75 20.68 -7.14
N PHE A 99 -23.10 20.39 -8.26
CA PHE A 99 -23.57 20.84 -9.58
C PHE A 99 -24.91 20.21 -9.97
N ARG A 100 -25.14 18.92 -9.65
CA ARG A 100 -26.42 18.25 -9.89
C ARG A 100 -27.53 18.87 -9.04
N ASN A 101 -27.26 19.09 -7.75
CA ASN A 101 -28.24 19.63 -6.80
C ASN A 101 -28.63 21.08 -7.10
N ARG A 102 -27.76 21.86 -7.77
CA ARG A 102 -28.07 23.24 -8.19
C ARG A 102 -28.92 23.32 -9.47
N ARG A 103 -29.07 22.21 -10.21
CA ARG A 103 -29.89 22.14 -11.44
C ARG A 103 -31.32 21.65 -11.22
N THR A 104 -31.61 21.11 -10.03
CA THR A 104 -32.94 20.69 -9.56
C THR A 104 -33.54 21.73 -8.64
#